data_AF-A0A7V0NYN5-F1
#
_entry.id   AF-A0A7V0NYN5-F1
#
_cell.length_a   1.000
_cell.length_b   1.000
_cell.length_c   1.000
_cell.angle_alpha   90.00
_cell.angle_beta   90.00
_cell.angle_gamma   90.00
#
_symmetry.space_group_name_H-M   'P 1'
#
loop_
_entity.id
_entity.type
_entity.pdbx_description
1 polymer ?
#
loop_
_entity_poly.entity_id
_entity_poly.type
_entity_poly.pdbx_seq_one_letter_code
_entity_poly.pdbx_strand_id
1 'polypeptide(L)'
;DIVKNEITAQARAAIEIDPEVDTIFEIGGQDSKYISIRDGIIVDFEMNKACAAGTGSFLEEQAEKLDISVKKEFGNLAFNSEKPCTLGERCTVFMENSLLSKQQRGVPKDDLVAGLAYSIVQNYVNRVVGDRAIGKKIFFQGGVAFNKSVTAAFENYLDKHITIPPHHDVTGAIGMASIVKKHMETQNTEYRSQESEVRSQNTDDRQRTTDNGQRVTNFKGFDLSKRNYEIKSFECKGCDNLCEINRVQLEGEKEPLYYGSRCEKYDVRRKKNISTPNMPDLFAEREKLLTKSHREYLEKFNGQRSTVNGQRIHRIGIPGIFFFHDFLPFWSTLLWELGFEVEMSDKTNRQIVNKGVENILSESCFPHKVAHGHIKDVIDKEIDAVFLPSFINFNSGSAKVRSFACPYAQTMPYIANIVFRDARILKPVIDFEQGRDYLVKQLYRSFKPFHISKAAIKKALLKSESNQKEFISAVKKRGKEILENIPERTIVIVGRSYNAFDSGINLEIPKKLAALGVFSIPMDYLPLEAIDISGKWTNMYWRSGQNILSAAEIIRDNPKLFALYI
;
A
#
# COMPACT_ATOMS: atom_id res chain seq x y z
N ASP A 1 -6.38 36.75 -9.37
CA ASP A 1 -5.47 35.76 -9.98
C ASP A 1 -6.21 34.90 -10.98
N ILE A 2 -5.56 34.52 -12.09
CA ILE A 2 -6.12 33.58 -13.06
C ILE A 2 -5.70 32.18 -12.64
N VAL A 3 -6.68 31.29 -12.47
CA VAL A 3 -6.44 29.86 -12.23
C VAL A 3 -6.95 29.10 -13.45
N LYS A 4 -6.06 28.37 -14.12
CA LYS A 4 -6.39 27.44 -15.19
C LYS A 4 -5.78 26.08 -14.87
N ASN A 5 -6.39 25.04 -15.42
CA ASN A 5 -5.82 23.71 -15.33
C ASN A 5 -4.54 23.63 -16.18
N GLU A 6 -3.67 22.70 -15.82
CA GLU A 6 -2.40 22.45 -16.50
C GLU A 6 -2.59 22.01 -17.96
N ILE A 7 -3.66 21.29 -18.30
CA ILE A 7 -3.96 20.84 -19.67
C ILE A 7 -4.10 22.05 -20.61
N THR A 8 -4.84 23.07 -20.17
CA THR A 8 -5.00 24.33 -20.92
C THR A 8 -3.67 25.04 -21.08
N ALA A 9 -2.86 25.06 -20.04
CA ALA A 9 -1.57 25.74 -20.06
C ALA A 9 -0.57 25.03 -20.99
N GLN A 10 -0.44 23.71 -20.88
CA GLN A 10 0.43 22.89 -21.74
C GLN A 10 0.05 23.02 -23.21
N ALA A 11 -1.24 22.84 -23.52
CA ALA A 11 -1.75 23.01 -24.88
C ALA A 11 -1.49 24.41 -25.41
N ARG A 12 -1.68 25.44 -24.56
CA ARG A 12 -1.48 26.82 -24.99
C ARG A 12 -0.02 27.11 -25.37
N ALA A 13 0.93 26.63 -24.58
CA ALA A 13 2.35 26.77 -24.93
C ALA A 13 2.68 26.02 -26.22
N ALA A 14 2.18 24.79 -26.38
CA ALA A 14 2.41 23.99 -27.57
C ALA A 14 1.92 24.69 -28.84
N ILE A 15 0.68 25.21 -28.84
CA ILE A 15 0.07 25.90 -29.99
C ILE A 15 0.83 27.19 -30.33
N GLU A 16 1.38 27.89 -29.33
CA GLU A 16 2.17 29.10 -29.59
C GLU A 16 3.57 28.79 -30.14
N ILE A 17 4.13 27.64 -29.79
CA ILE A 17 5.41 27.17 -30.33
C ILE A 17 5.24 26.68 -31.77
N ASP A 18 4.20 25.88 -32.03
CA ASP A 18 3.87 25.39 -33.36
C ASP A 18 2.33 25.24 -33.49
N PRO A 19 1.67 26.09 -34.30
CA PRO A 19 0.23 26.02 -34.50
C PRO A 19 -0.27 24.72 -35.15
N GLU A 20 0.61 23.95 -35.79
CA GLU A 20 0.26 22.68 -36.44
C GLU A 20 0.31 21.48 -35.46
N VAL A 21 0.69 21.69 -34.20
CA VAL A 21 0.71 20.62 -33.19
C VAL A 21 -0.69 20.01 -33.02
N ASP A 22 -0.79 18.71 -33.15
CA ASP A 22 -2.06 17.97 -33.05
C ASP A 22 -2.11 17.01 -31.86
N THR A 23 -0.95 16.64 -31.32
CA THR A 23 -0.84 15.67 -30.22
C THR A 23 0.25 16.10 -29.26
N ILE A 24 -0.03 16.06 -27.97
CA ILE A 24 0.96 16.29 -26.92
C ILE A 24 1.02 15.06 -26.03
N PHE A 25 2.23 14.52 -25.92
CA PHE A 25 2.61 13.61 -24.85
C PHE A 25 3.34 14.40 -23.79
N GLU A 26 2.85 14.42 -22.56
CA GLU A 26 3.53 15.04 -21.45
C GLU A 26 3.78 13.99 -20.38
N ILE A 27 5.04 13.78 -20.02
CA ILE A 27 5.41 12.85 -18.95
C ILE A 27 6.25 13.60 -17.92
N GLY A 28 5.61 13.86 -16.78
CA GLY A 28 6.21 14.52 -15.63
C GLY A 28 6.88 13.52 -14.68
N GLY A 29 7.19 14.00 -13.47
CA GLY A 29 7.76 13.16 -12.41
C GLY A 29 6.75 12.17 -11.83
N GLN A 30 5.50 12.60 -11.60
CA GLN A 30 4.50 11.84 -10.85
C GLN A 30 3.25 11.47 -11.65
N ASP A 31 3.02 12.14 -12.76
CA ASP A 31 1.86 11.94 -13.62
C ASP A 31 2.27 12.06 -15.10
N SER A 32 1.32 11.74 -15.96
CA SER A 32 1.51 11.80 -17.40
C SER A 32 0.18 12.12 -18.07
N LYS A 33 0.23 12.92 -19.14
CA LYS A 33 -0.95 13.50 -19.80
C LYS A 33 -0.88 13.29 -21.30
N TYR A 34 -2.01 12.99 -21.90
CA TYR A 34 -2.24 13.00 -23.33
C TYR A 34 -3.16 14.17 -23.66
N ILE A 35 -2.86 14.93 -24.71
CA ILE A 35 -3.70 16.03 -25.19
C ILE A 35 -3.80 15.96 -26.71
N SER A 36 -5.02 15.96 -27.24
CA SER A 36 -5.31 16.06 -28.66
C SER A 36 -5.80 17.45 -29.01
N ILE A 37 -5.24 18.03 -30.06
CA ILE A 37 -5.50 19.38 -30.52
C ILE A 37 -5.99 19.31 -31.97
N ARG A 38 -7.03 20.08 -32.27
CA ARG A 38 -7.53 20.29 -33.63
C ARG A 38 -7.86 21.77 -33.80
N ASP A 39 -7.31 22.38 -34.85
CA ASP A 39 -7.51 23.80 -35.18
C ASP A 39 -7.22 24.75 -33.99
N GLY A 40 -6.16 24.43 -33.21
CA GLY A 40 -5.77 25.19 -32.02
C GLY A 40 -6.70 25.02 -30.81
N ILE A 41 -7.61 24.03 -30.83
CA ILE A 41 -8.55 23.73 -29.76
C ILE A 41 -8.28 22.33 -29.21
N ILE A 42 -8.32 22.18 -27.89
CA ILE A 42 -8.22 20.88 -27.22
C ILE A 42 -9.52 20.11 -27.47
N VAL A 43 -9.42 18.97 -28.16
CA VAL A 43 -10.58 18.13 -28.49
C VAL A 43 -10.71 16.90 -27.60
N ASP A 44 -9.60 16.44 -27.04
CA ASP A 44 -9.56 15.32 -26.09
C ASP A 44 -8.32 15.43 -25.20
N PHE A 45 -8.41 14.86 -23.99
CA PHE A 45 -7.26 14.73 -23.10
C PHE A 45 -7.46 13.57 -22.12
N GLU A 46 -6.37 13.01 -21.63
CA GLU A 46 -6.36 11.99 -20.58
C GLU A 46 -5.19 12.23 -19.64
N MET A 47 -5.33 11.81 -18.39
CA MET A 47 -4.28 11.97 -17.40
C MET A 47 -4.24 10.81 -16.41
N ASN A 48 -3.05 10.25 -16.23
CA ASN A 48 -2.79 9.25 -15.21
C ASN A 48 -2.23 9.91 -13.94
N LYS A 49 -3.04 9.94 -12.87
CA LYS A 49 -2.67 10.48 -11.55
C LYS A 49 -2.31 9.42 -10.51
N ALA A 50 -2.68 8.16 -10.74
CA ALA A 50 -2.67 7.13 -9.70
C ALA A 50 -1.50 6.14 -9.84
N CYS A 51 -0.90 6.04 -11.02
CA CYS A 51 0.11 5.04 -11.31
C CYS A 51 1.46 5.69 -11.60
N ALA A 52 2.47 5.34 -10.80
CA ALA A 52 3.88 5.69 -11.07
C ALA A 52 4.45 4.93 -12.28
N ALA A 53 3.76 3.90 -12.77
CA ALA A 53 4.18 3.26 -14.02
C ALA A 53 4.02 4.28 -15.14
N GLY A 54 5.06 4.46 -15.94
CA GLY A 54 5.05 5.41 -17.05
C GLY A 54 5.43 6.85 -16.69
N THR A 55 5.99 7.12 -15.50
CA THR A 55 6.41 8.48 -15.09
C THR A 55 7.92 8.57 -14.83
N GLY A 56 8.45 9.79 -14.68
CA GLY A 56 9.86 10.04 -14.43
C GLY A 56 10.37 9.48 -13.10
N SER A 57 9.55 9.46 -12.04
CA SER A 57 9.92 8.89 -10.75
C SER A 57 10.24 7.39 -10.82
N PHE A 58 9.58 6.66 -11.71
CA PHE A 58 9.89 5.25 -11.95
C PHE A 58 11.28 5.09 -12.59
N LEU A 59 11.66 5.91 -13.57
CA LEU A 59 13.03 5.88 -14.12
C LEU A 59 14.07 6.16 -13.05
N GLU A 60 13.79 7.15 -12.19
CA GLU A 60 14.68 7.53 -11.10
C GLU A 60 14.88 6.39 -10.11
N GLU A 61 13.79 5.77 -9.64
CA GLU A 61 13.86 4.63 -8.74
C GLU A 61 14.60 3.43 -9.34
N GLN A 62 14.35 3.08 -10.61
CA GLN A 62 15.02 1.94 -11.24
C GLN A 62 16.50 2.24 -11.53
N ALA A 63 16.82 3.49 -11.90
CA ALA A 63 18.20 3.91 -12.12
C ALA A 63 19.02 3.85 -10.82
N GLU A 64 18.48 4.33 -9.70
CA GLU A 64 19.12 4.21 -8.39
C GLU A 64 19.37 2.74 -8.00
N LYS A 65 18.39 1.86 -8.21
CA LYS A 65 18.55 0.41 -7.94
C LYS A 65 19.58 -0.26 -8.83
N LEU A 66 19.76 0.22 -10.05
CA LEU A 66 20.80 -0.23 -10.97
C LEU A 66 22.14 0.46 -10.72
N ASP A 67 22.25 1.37 -9.76
CA ASP A 67 23.45 2.17 -9.49
C ASP A 67 23.89 2.93 -10.77
N ILE A 68 22.98 3.72 -11.35
CA ILE A 68 23.24 4.62 -12.48
C ILE A 68 22.59 5.99 -12.29
N SER A 69 23.22 7.00 -12.87
CA SER A 69 22.65 8.34 -12.97
C SER A 69 21.62 8.42 -14.10
N VAL A 70 20.36 8.70 -13.76
CA VAL A 70 19.28 8.98 -14.74
C VAL A 70 19.70 10.07 -15.74
N LYS A 71 20.35 11.13 -15.25
CA LYS A 71 20.68 12.31 -16.04
C LYS A 71 21.92 12.12 -16.93
N LYS A 72 22.93 11.38 -16.46
CA LYS A 72 24.23 11.29 -17.14
C LYS A 72 24.43 9.99 -17.91
N GLU A 73 23.89 8.88 -17.40
CA GLU A 73 24.26 7.53 -17.87
C GLU A 73 23.11 6.81 -18.57
N PHE A 74 21.87 6.99 -18.10
CA PHE A 74 20.72 6.21 -18.56
C PHE A 74 20.57 6.21 -20.09
N GLY A 75 20.53 7.40 -20.71
CA GLY A 75 20.35 7.51 -22.15
C GLY A 75 21.48 6.82 -22.93
N ASN A 76 22.74 7.00 -22.51
CA ASN A 76 23.90 6.41 -23.17
C ASN A 76 23.90 4.88 -23.05
N LEU A 77 23.59 4.34 -21.87
CA LEU A 77 23.47 2.89 -21.67
C LEU A 77 22.34 2.29 -22.53
N ALA A 78 21.19 2.97 -22.60
CA ALA A 78 20.09 2.53 -23.46
C ALA A 78 20.48 2.49 -24.95
N PHE A 79 21.24 3.48 -25.43
CA PHE A 79 21.68 3.53 -26.83
C PHE A 79 22.77 2.51 -27.18
N ASN A 80 23.49 1.98 -26.20
CA ASN A 80 24.45 0.89 -26.41
C ASN A 80 23.79 -0.50 -26.51
N SER A 81 22.49 -0.60 -26.20
CA SER A 81 21.78 -1.88 -26.27
C SER A 81 21.58 -2.33 -27.71
N GLU A 82 22.02 -3.55 -28.02
CA GLU A 82 21.69 -4.22 -29.27
C GLU A 82 20.33 -4.93 -29.17
N LYS A 83 19.92 -5.35 -27.96
CA LYS A 83 18.72 -6.14 -27.75
C LYS A 83 17.96 -5.74 -26.48
N PRO A 84 17.17 -4.66 -26.52
CA PRO A 84 16.39 -4.20 -25.38
C PRO A 84 15.50 -5.32 -24.81
N CYS A 85 15.55 -5.52 -23.50
CA CYS A 85 14.80 -6.61 -22.88
C CYS A 85 13.33 -6.23 -22.62
N THR A 86 12.42 -7.21 -22.73
CA THR A 86 11.01 -7.01 -22.38
C THR A 86 10.81 -7.10 -20.87
N LEU A 87 10.41 -5.98 -20.24
CA LEU A 87 10.15 -5.89 -18.79
C LEU A 87 8.65 -5.79 -18.45
N GLY A 88 7.78 -5.74 -19.47
CA GLY A 88 6.34 -5.52 -19.31
C GLY A 88 5.99 -4.04 -19.20
N GLU A 89 4.70 -3.75 -19.04
CA GLU A 89 4.14 -2.41 -19.29
C GLU A 89 3.04 -2.00 -18.29
N ARG A 90 2.78 -2.79 -17.24
CA ARG A 90 1.55 -2.62 -16.42
C ARG A 90 1.78 -1.87 -15.11
N CYS A 91 2.53 -2.47 -14.19
CA CYS A 91 2.72 -1.96 -12.83
C CYS A 91 4.21 -1.90 -12.54
N THR A 92 4.65 -0.83 -11.88
CA THR A 92 6.06 -0.65 -11.47
C THR A 92 6.59 -1.86 -10.71
N VAL A 93 5.79 -2.45 -9.83
CA VAL A 93 6.15 -3.66 -9.06
C VAL A 93 6.42 -4.87 -9.96
N PHE A 94 5.61 -5.09 -11.01
CA PHE A 94 5.82 -6.20 -11.94
C PHE A 94 6.98 -5.94 -12.91
N MET A 95 7.16 -4.69 -13.32
CA MET A 95 8.30 -4.29 -14.15
C MET A 95 9.60 -4.42 -13.37
N GLU A 96 9.62 -4.02 -12.09
CA GLU A 96 10.75 -4.21 -11.17
C GLU A 96 11.06 -5.70 -10.96
N ASN A 97 10.06 -6.53 -10.65
CA ASN A 97 10.29 -7.97 -10.53
C ASN A 97 10.84 -8.58 -11.82
N SER A 98 10.40 -8.10 -12.98
CA SER A 98 10.91 -8.54 -14.28
C SER A 98 12.35 -8.08 -14.50
N LEU A 99 12.67 -6.82 -14.15
CA LEU A 99 14.01 -6.26 -14.20
C LEU A 99 14.97 -7.08 -13.35
N LEU A 100 14.63 -7.32 -12.08
CA LEU A 100 15.42 -8.13 -11.15
C LEU A 100 15.60 -9.57 -11.64
N SER A 101 14.54 -10.19 -12.15
CA SER A 101 14.60 -11.55 -12.71
C SER A 101 15.54 -11.65 -13.92
N LYS A 102 15.55 -10.63 -14.80
CA LYS A 102 16.44 -10.56 -15.96
C LYS A 102 17.88 -10.26 -15.54
N GLN A 103 18.08 -9.38 -14.58
CA GLN A 103 19.40 -9.08 -14.00
C GLN A 103 20.03 -10.34 -13.39
N GLN A 104 19.27 -11.13 -12.63
CA GLN A 104 19.73 -12.40 -12.05
C GLN A 104 20.11 -13.45 -13.11
N ARG A 105 19.54 -13.36 -14.31
CA ARG A 105 19.89 -14.23 -15.45
C ARG A 105 21.11 -13.73 -16.23
N GLY A 106 21.75 -12.66 -15.77
CA GLY A 106 22.94 -12.09 -16.40
C GLY A 106 22.66 -11.25 -17.65
N VAL A 107 21.44 -10.70 -17.79
CA VAL A 107 21.16 -9.76 -18.90
C VAL A 107 22.02 -8.49 -18.72
N PRO A 108 22.71 -8.01 -19.78
CA PRO A 108 23.53 -6.82 -19.72
C PRO A 108 22.75 -5.58 -19.25
N LYS A 109 23.44 -4.69 -18.53
CA LYS A 109 22.85 -3.45 -17.99
C LYS A 109 22.24 -2.58 -19.09
N ASP A 110 22.91 -2.48 -20.23
CA ASP A 110 22.49 -1.70 -21.39
C ASP A 110 21.11 -2.17 -21.90
N ASP A 111 20.91 -3.49 -22.03
CA ASP A 111 19.64 -4.09 -22.45
C ASP A 111 18.52 -3.91 -21.41
N LEU A 112 18.86 -3.91 -20.12
CA LEU A 112 17.93 -3.63 -19.03
C LEU A 112 17.44 -2.17 -19.09
N VAL A 113 18.37 -1.22 -19.25
CA VAL A 113 18.08 0.22 -19.30
C VAL A 113 17.30 0.59 -20.55
N ALA A 114 17.64 0.01 -21.70
CA ALA A 114 16.85 0.16 -22.92
C ALA A 114 15.44 -0.43 -22.74
N GLY A 115 15.32 -1.60 -22.10
CA GLY A 115 14.03 -2.21 -21.75
C GLY A 115 13.15 -1.29 -20.91
N LEU A 116 13.73 -0.58 -19.93
CA LEU A 116 13.01 0.38 -19.10
C LEU A 116 12.44 1.56 -19.91
N ALA A 117 13.19 2.07 -20.89
CA ALA A 117 12.72 3.12 -21.78
C ALA A 117 11.48 2.67 -22.58
N TYR A 118 11.53 1.47 -23.16
CA TYR A 118 10.39 0.87 -23.86
C TYR A 118 9.19 0.62 -22.94
N SER A 119 9.43 0.11 -21.73
CA SER A 119 8.36 -0.15 -20.76
C SER A 119 7.54 1.08 -20.40
N ILE A 120 8.18 2.27 -20.30
CA ILE A 120 7.48 3.52 -20.06
C ILE A 120 6.63 3.93 -21.25
N VAL A 121 7.19 3.84 -22.46
CA VAL A 121 6.46 4.17 -23.69
C VAL A 121 5.25 3.26 -23.87
N GLN A 122 5.43 1.95 -23.71
CA GLN A 122 4.36 0.96 -23.79
C GLN A 122 3.30 1.20 -22.73
N ASN A 123 3.71 1.49 -21.49
CA ASN A 123 2.77 1.83 -20.43
C ASN A 123 1.97 3.09 -20.78
N TYR A 124 2.65 4.17 -21.18
CA TYR A 124 2.02 5.44 -21.51
C TYR A 124 1.03 5.29 -22.66
N VAL A 125 1.42 4.63 -23.76
CA VAL A 125 0.53 4.39 -24.90
C VAL A 125 -0.65 3.51 -24.50
N ASN A 126 -0.44 2.41 -23.78
CA ASN A 126 -1.52 1.47 -23.48
C ASN A 126 -2.44 1.95 -22.33
N ARG A 127 -1.97 2.83 -21.45
CA ARG A 127 -2.73 3.27 -20.26
C ARG A 127 -3.25 4.70 -20.33
N VAL A 128 -2.48 5.60 -20.93
CA VAL A 128 -2.81 7.04 -20.98
C VAL A 128 -3.45 7.34 -22.33
N VAL A 129 -2.80 6.95 -23.42
CA VAL A 129 -3.37 7.17 -24.76
C VAL A 129 -4.57 6.22 -24.96
N GLY A 130 -4.39 4.93 -24.72
CA GLY A 130 -5.42 3.91 -24.93
C GLY A 130 -5.83 3.84 -26.40
N ASP A 131 -7.14 3.84 -26.67
CA ASP A 131 -7.71 3.77 -28.03
C ASP A 131 -7.77 5.14 -28.74
N ARG A 132 -7.14 6.18 -28.17
CA ARG A 132 -7.18 7.55 -28.72
C ARG A 132 -6.28 7.70 -29.93
N ALA A 133 -6.70 8.56 -30.85
CA ALA A 133 -5.99 8.80 -32.10
C ALA A 133 -4.73 9.66 -31.90
N ILE A 134 -3.56 9.08 -32.11
CA ILE A 134 -2.29 9.82 -32.18
C ILE A 134 -2.19 10.48 -33.56
N GLY A 135 -2.04 11.79 -33.61
CA GLY A 135 -1.92 12.56 -34.85
C GLY A 135 -0.55 12.45 -35.53
N LYS A 136 -0.19 13.45 -36.34
CA LYS A 136 1.06 13.51 -37.11
C LYS A 136 2.10 14.40 -36.44
N LYS A 137 1.69 15.54 -35.88
CA LYS A 137 2.59 16.53 -35.29
C LYS A 137 2.58 16.39 -33.77
N ILE A 138 3.47 15.53 -33.28
CA ILE A 138 3.50 15.09 -31.88
C ILE A 138 4.58 15.85 -31.11
N PHE A 139 4.18 16.53 -30.04
CA PHE A 139 5.09 17.13 -29.07
C PHE A 139 5.29 16.23 -27.87
N PHE A 140 6.55 15.97 -27.49
CA PHE A 140 6.88 15.30 -26.23
C PHE A 140 7.43 16.31 -25.21
N GLN A 141 6.71 16.47 -24.11
CA GLN A 141 6.90 17.48 -23.07
C GLN A 141 7.10 16.85 -21.69
N GLY A 142 7.51 17.67 -20.72
CA GLY A 142 7.77 17.26 -19.36
C GLY A 142 9.23 16.90 -19.08
N GLY A 143 9.51 16.49 -17.85
CA GLY A 143 10.86 16.19 -17.39
C GLY A 143 11.47 14.94 -18.03
N VAL A 144 10.64 13.96 -18.42
CA VAL A 144 11.14 12.73 -19.05
C VAL A 144 11.65 12.98 -20.48
N ALA A 145 11.19 14.06 -21.14
CA ALA A 145 11.66 14.42 -22.48
C ALA A 145 13.16 14.80 -22.54
N PHE A 146 13.83 15.05 -21.39
CA PHE A 146 15.28 15.15 -21.35
C PHE A 146 15.98 13.83 -21.70
N ASN A 147 15.33 12.69 -21.45
CA ASN A 147 15.89 11.38 -21.69
C ASN A 147 15.64 10.96 -23.16
N LYS A 148 16.66 11.17 -23.99
CA LYS A 148 16.61 10.88 -25.43
C LYS A 148 16.28 9.42 -25.75
N SER A 149 16.61 8.47 -24.87
CA SER A 149 16.28 7.06 -25.13
C SER A 149 14.78 6.79 -25.04
N VAL A 150 14.04 7.56 -24.23
CA VAL A 150 12.57 7.48 -24.17
C VAL A 150 11.95 8.06 -25.43
N THR A 151 12.48 9.17 -25.94
CA THR A 151 12.05 9.73 -27.23
C THR A 151 12.28 8.74 -28.37
N ALA A 152 13.48 8.14 -28.43
CA ALA A 152 13.79 7.11 -29.42
C ALA A 152 12.89 5.88 -29.28
N ALA A 153 12.55 5.49 -28.05
CA ALA A 153 11.60 4.41 -27.81
C ALA A 153 10.18 4.76 -28.29
N PHE A 154 9.72 6.01 -28.13
CA PHE A 154 8.45 6.47 -28.71
C PHE A 154 8.48 6.41 -30.24
N GLU A 155 9.53 6.93 -30.87
CA GLU A 155 9.67 6.92 -32.33
C GLU A 155 9.66 5.48 -32.87
N ASN A 156 10.43 4.58 -32.26
CA ASN A 156 10.47 3.16 -32.64
C ASN A 156 9.17 2.42 -32.37
N TYR A 157 8.46 2.72 -31.29
CA TYR A 157 7.22 2.02 -30.92
C TYR A 157 6.02 2.47 -31.76
N LEU A 158 5.96 3.76 -32.10
CA LEU A 158 4.83 4.35 -32.85
C LEU A 158 5.06 4.41 -34.36
N ASP A 159 6.30 4.23 -34.83
CA ASP A 159 6.72 4.50 -36.20
C ASP A 159 6.33 5.92 -36.65
N LYS A 160 6.56 6.89 -35.76
CA LYS A 160 6.22 8.31 -35.94
C LYS A 160 7.31 9.20 -35.40
N HIS A 161 7.54 10.33 -36.06
CA HIS A 161 8.47 11.33 -35.57
C HIS A 161 7.92 12.05 -34.33
N ILE A 162 8.77 12.24 -33.31
CA ILE A 162 8.43 12.92 -32.07
C ILE A 162 9.24 14.20 -31.94
N THR A 163 8.58 15.35 -31.84
CA THR A 163 9.24 16.64 -31.67
C THR A 163 9.33 16.99 -30.19
N ILE A 164 10.53 17.35 -29.71
CA ILE A 164 10.72 17.90 -28.36
C ILE A 164 10.75 19.43 -28.50
N PRO A 165 9.75 20.17 -27.99
CA PRO A 165 9.73 21.62 -28.10
C PRO A 165 10.80 22.27 -27.19
N PRO A 166 11.21 23.52 -27.49
CA PRO A 166 12.07 24.28 -26.58
C PRO A 166 11.39 24.46 -25.22
N HIS A 167 12.17 24.41 -24.14
CA HIS A 167 11.68 24.57 -22.77
C HIS A 167 10.54 23.59 -22.40
N HIS A 168 10.60 22.36 -22.95
CA HIS A 168 9.63 21.29 -22.72
C HIS A 168 9.39 20.95 -21.23
N ASP A 169 10.32 21.32 -20.36
CA ASP A 169 10.28 21.13 -18.91
C ASP A 169 9.41 22.15 -18.17
N VAL A 170 9.10 23.29 -18.81
CA VAL A 170 8.34 24.40 -18.21
C VAL A 170 7.23 24.93 -19.12
N THR A 171 6.81 24.15 -20.13
CA THR A 171 5.73 24.53 -21.08
C THR A 171 4.43 24.93 -20.38
N GLY A 172 4.05 24.27 -19.29
CA GLY A 172 2.88 24.67 -18.50
C GLY A 172 3.00 26.08 -17.92
N ALA A 173 4.20 26.48 -17.46
CA ALA A 173 4.44 27.83 -16.95
C ALA A 173 4.41 28.87 -18.09
N ILE A 174 5.00 28.55 -19.24
CA ILE A 174 4.96 29.39 -20.45
C ILE A 174 3.52 29.64 -20.89
N GLY A 175 2.71 28.59 -20.92
CA GLY A 175 1.30 28.68 -21.30
C GLY A 175 0.49 29.56 -20.35
N MET A 176 0.70 29.41 -19.04
CA MET A 176 0.08 30.30 -18.05
C MET A 176 0.53 31.75 -18.20
N ALA A 177 1.83 32.00 -18.41
CA ALA A 177 2.36 33.34 -18.63
C ALA A 177 1.72 34.00 -19.87
N SER A 178 1.54 33.24 -20.95
CA SER A 178 0.87 33.71 -22.16
C SER A 178 -0.62 34.01 -21.94
N ILE A 179 -1.34 33.14 -21.21
CA ILE A 179 -2.74 33.36 -20.85
C ILE A 179 -2.88 34.65 -20.03
N VAL A 180 -2.01 34.86 -19.05
CA VAL A 180 -2.00 36.08 -18.22
C VAL A 180 -1.68 37.31 -19.07
N LYS A 181 -0.67 37.23 -19.95
CA LYS A 181 -0.30 38.33 -20.86
C LYS A 181 -1.50 38.76 -21.71
N LYS A 182 -2.17 37.81 -22.39
CA LYS A 182 -3.35 38.14 -23.21
C LYS A 182 -4.49 38.72 -22.37
N HIS A 183 -4.74 38.18 -21.18
CA HIS A 183 -5.77 38.73 -20.29
C HIS A 183 -5.49 40.19 -19.90
N MET A 184 -4.24 40.51 -19.57
CA MET A 184 -3.83 41.88 -19.24
C MET A 184 -3.91 42.83 -20.45
N GLU A 185 -3.56 42.35 -21.64
CA GLU A 185 -3.70 43.10 -22.89
C GLU A 185 -5.18 43.44 -23.17
N THR A 186 -6.09 42.47 -23.08
CA THR A 186 -7.53 42.68 -23.28
C THR A 186 -8.11 43.69 -22.28
N GLN A 187 -7.77 43.55 -20.99
CA GLN A 187 -8.22 44.46 -19.93
C GLN A 187 -7.72 45.90 -20.17
N ASN A 188 -6.48 46.09 -20.65
CA ASN A 188 -5.93 47.41 -20.96
C ASN A 188 -6.61 48.07 -22.18
N THR A 189 -7.06 47.29 -23.17
CA THR A 189 -7.87 47.79 -24.29
C THR A 189 -9.29 48.18 -23.87
N GLU A 190 -9.96 47.38 -23.04
CA GLU A 190 -11.31 47.68 -22.54
C GLU A 190 -11.34 48.94 -21.66
N TYR A 191 -10.30 49.16 -20.85
CA TYR A 191 -10.14 50.38 -20.03
C TYR A 191 -9.92 51.65 -20.88
N ARG A 192 -9.26 51.54 -22.04
CA ARG A 192 -9.07 52.68 -22.97
C ARG A 192 -10.34 53.04 -23.74
N SER A 193 -11.28 52.12 -23.92
CA SER A 193 -12.58 52.37 -24.57
C SER A 193 -13.66 52.88 -23.61
N GLN A 194 -13.44 52.85 -22.30
CA GLN A 194 -14.42 53.25 -21.27
C GLN A 194 -14.12 54.60 -20.60
N GLU A 195 -13.23 55.42 -21.16
CA GLU A 195 -13.13 56.85 -20.76
C GLU A 195 -14.26 57.73 -21.36
N SER A 196 -15.07 57.17 -22.25
CA SER A 196 -16.30 57.79 -22.73
C SER A 196 -17.49 56.91 -22.36
N GLU A 197 -18.27 57.38 -21.39
CA GLU A 197 -19.63 56.96 -21.03
C GLU A 197 -19.80 55.98 -19.83
N VAL A 198 -20.18 56.63 -18.72
CA VAL A 198 -21.18 56.22 -17.73
C VAL A 198 -20.78 55.16 -16.70
N ARG A 199 -20.39 55.72 -15.56
CA ARG A 199 -20.59 55.26 -14.18
C ARG A 199 -22.01 54.68 -13.97
N SER A 200 -22.16 53.36 -13.81
CA SER A 200 -23.08 52.78 -12.82
C SER A 200 -23.05 51.24 -12.75
N GLN A 201 -23.01 50.76 -11.50
CA GLN A 201 -23.66 49.56 -10.99
C GLN A 201 -23.24 48.18 -11.53
N ASN A 202 -22.36 47.50 -10.80
CA ASN A 202 -22.69 46.21 -10.20
C ASN A 202 -21.75 45.88 -9.04
N THR A 203 -22.33 45.78 -7.85
CA THR A 203 -21.70 45.41 -6.59
C THR A 203 -22.02 43.94 -6.30
N ASP A 204 -21.05 43.04 -6.49
CA ASP A 204 -20.92 41.82 -5.67
C ASP A 204 -19.61 41.05 -5.90
N ASP A 205 -18.49 41.76 -6.00
CA ASP A 205 -17.18 41.11 -5.88
C ASP A 205 -16.28 41.93 -4.96
N ARG A 206 -16.15 41.50 -3.70
CA ARG A 206 -15.24 42.10 -2.71
C ARG A 206 -13.80 41.74 -3.09
N GLN A 207 -13.27 42.34 -4.15
CA GLN A 207 -11.85 42.29 -4.48
C GLN A 207 -11.15 43.56 -3.98
N ARG A 208 -10.07 43.38 -3.22
CA ARG A 208 -9.23 44.48 -2.71
C ARG A 208 -8.59 45.21 -3.89
N THR A 209 -8.85 46.51 -4.00
CA THR A 209 -8.19 47.43 -4.94
C THR A 209 -7.11 48.22 -4.21
N THR A 210 -6.00 48.51 -4.88
CA THR A 210 -4.98 49.48 -4.41
C THR A 210 -5.49 50.91 -4.57
N ASP A 211 -4.84 51.90 -3.93
CA ASP A 211 -5.22 53.33 -4.02
C ASP A 211 -5.21 53.90 -5.45
N ASN A 212 -4.55 53.22 -6.40
CA ASN A 212 -4.55 53.54 -7.83
C ASN A 212 -5.59 52.75 -8.64
N GLY A 213 -6.56 52.11 -8.01
CA GLY A 213 -7.64 51.35 -8.67
C GLY A 213 -7.23 50.00 -9.27
N GLN A 214 -5.97 49.57 -9.12
CA GLN A 214 -5.52 48.27 -9.61
C GLN A 214 -5.94 47.13 -8.67
N ARG A 215 -6.47 46.04 -9.23
CA ARG A 215 -6.84 44.81 -8.51
C ARG A 215 -5.60 44.18 -7.85
N VAL A 216 -5.69 43.86 -6.55
CA VAL A 216 -4.60 43.23 -5.80
C VAL A 216 -4.53 41.74 -6.15
N THR A 217 -3.38 41.28 -6.65
CA THR A 217 -3.09 39.86 -6.94
C THR A 217 -2.54 39.15 -5.69
N ASN A 218 -2.69 37.83 -5.57
CA ASN A 218 -1.95 37.06 -4.54
C ASN A 218 -0.54 36.65 -5.01
N PHE A 219 -0.09 37.10 -6.19
CA PHE A 219 1.26 36.83 -6.67
C PHE A 219 2.28 37.47 -5.72
N LYS A 220 3.14 36.63 -5.13
CA LYS A 220 4.08 37.03 -4.08
C LYS A 220 5.32 37.77 -4.59
N GLY A 221 5.50 37.86 -5.91
CA GLY A 221 6.65 38.49 -6.56
C GLY A 221 7.70 37.49 -7.06
N PHE A 222 8.56 37.95 -7.98
CA PHE A 222 9.68 37.17 -8.51
C PHE A 222 10.86 37.04 -7.54
N ASP A 223 10.88 37.88 -6.50
CA ASP A 223 11.85 37.84 -5.41
C ASP A 223 11.73 36.57 -4.56
N LEU A 224 10.64 35.80 -4.69
CA LEU A 224 10.48 34.50 -4.02
C LEU A 224 11.67 33.56 -4.28
N SER A 225 12.23 33.60 -5.49
CA SER A 225 13.43 32.81 -5.87
C SER A 225 14.72 33.20 -5.11
N LYS A 226 14.73 34.40 -4.51
CA LYS A 226 15.85 34.96 -3.76
C LYS A 226 15.65 34.90 -2.24
N ARG A 227 14.47 34.48 -1.77
CA ARG A 227 14.18 34.39 -0.34
C ARG A 227 14.80 33.13 0.24
N ASN A 228 15.34 33.24 1.45
CA ASN A 228 15.83 32.07 2.16
C ASN A 228 14.65 31.17 2.53
N TYR A 229 14.90 29.87 2.54
CA TYR A 229 13.94 28.89 3.01
C TYR A 229 14.62 27.86 3.89
N GLU A 230 13.88 27.37 4.88
CA GLU A 230 14.30 26.27 5.74
C GLU A 230 13.50 25.02 5.36
N ILE A 231 14.18 23.93 5.02
CA ILE A 231 13.56 22.61 4.85
C ILE A 231 13.79 21.79 6.10
N LYS A 232 12.71 21.26 6.67
CA LYS A 232 12.74 20.24 7.72
C LYS A 232 11.93 19.04 7.28
N SER A 233 12.46 17.85 7.52
CA SER A 233 11.76 16.60 7.18
C SER A 233 11.29 15.91 8.44
N PHE A 234 10.12 15.29 8.39
CA PHE A 234 9.61 14.47 9.48
C PHE A 234 8.79 13.29 8.95
N GLU A 235 8.73 12.20 9.70
CA GLU A 235 7.92 11.04 9.34
C GLU A 235 6.44 11.26 9.71
N CYS A 236 5.55 11.10 8.74
CA CYS A 236 4.11 11.11 8.95
C CYS A 236 3.63 9.86 9.68
N LYS A 237 3.27 10.00 10.96
CA LYS A 237 2.65 8.93 11.77
C LYS A 237 1.14 8.75 11.54
N GLY A 238 0.63 9.25 10.40
CA GLY A 238 -0.81 9.24 10.09
C GLY A 238 -1.34 7.89 9.60
N CYS A 239 -0.46 7.03 9.10
CA CYS A 239 -0.74 5.66 8.68
C CYS A 239 0.59 4.91 8.55
N ASP A 240 0.53 3.60 8.31
CA ASP A 240 1.72 2.73 8.28
C ASP A 240 2.69 3.02 7.13
N ASN A 241 2.31 3.86 6.17
CA ASN A 241 3.21 4.29 5.10
C ASN A 241 4.40 5.12 5.60
N LEU A 242 4.31 5.73 6.79
CA LEU A 242 5.37 6.54 7.40
C LEU A 242 6.10 7.43 6.39
N CYS A 243 5.33 8.20 5.60
CA CYS A 243 5.89 9.00 4.52
C CYS A 243 6.83 10.06 5.10
N GLU A 244 7.99 10.26 4.50
CA GLU A 244 8.83 11.41 4.81
C GLU A 244 8.19 12.67 4.23
N ILE A 245 7.82 13.59 5.12
CA ILE A 245 7.18 14.85 4.76
C ILE A 245 8.20 15.97 4.88
N ASN A 246 8.41 16.67 3.77
CA ASN A 246 9.26 17.84 3.71
C ASN A 246 8.41 19.08 4.01
N ARG A 247 8.79 19.81 5.06
CA ARG A 247 8.22 21.11 5.47
C ARG A 247 9.15 22.22 5.00
N VAL A 248 8.67 23.07 4.10
CA VAL A 248 9.38 24.24 3.59
C VAL A 248 8.81 25.49 4.26
N GLN A 249 9.64 26.14 5.07
CA GLN A 249 9.34 27.45 5.66
C GLN A 249 10.04 28.53 4.85
N LEU A 250 9.27 29.39 4.17
CA LEU A 250 9.79 30.54 3.44
C LEU A 250 9.90 31.75 4.37
N GLU A 251 10.99 32.52 4.20
CA GLU A 251 11.20 33.79 4.89
C GLU A 251 10.04 34.78 4.60
N GLY A 252 9.43 35.32 5.66
CA GLY A 252 8.30 36.26 5.57
C GLY A 252 6.91 35.64 5.37
N GLU A 253 6.80 34.32 5.16
CA GLU A 253 5.49 33.64 5.07
C GLU A 253 5.09 33.02 6.42
N LYS A 254 3.85 33.23 6.85
CA LYS A 254 3.35 32.72 8.14
C LYS A 254 3.12 31.21 8.15
N GLU A 255 2.72 30.66 7.01
CA GLU A 255 2.34 29.25 6.87
C GLU A 255 3.41 28.49 6.08
N PRO A 256 3.93 27.36 6.59
CA PRO A 256 4.84 26.51 5.85
C PRO A 256 4.12 25.74 4.73
N LEU A 257 4.86 25.41 3.68
CA LEU A 257 4.44 24.49 2.63
C LEU A 257 4.89 23.07 3.00
N TYR A 258 4.12 22.07 2.59
CA TYR A 258 4.47 20.68 2.83
C TYR A 258 4.38 19.89 1.52
N TYR A 259 5.29 18.93 1.34
CA TYR A 259 5.23 17.96 0.24
C TYR A 259 5.82 16.60 0.66
N GLY A 260 5.56 15.56 -0.13
CA GLY A 260 6.06 14.20 0.13
C GLY A 260 5.01 13.24 0.70
N SER A 261 3.75 13.68 0.83
CA SER A 261 2.70 12.82 1.37
C SER A 261 2.13 11.88 0.30
N ARG A 262 2.04 10.58 0.59
CA ARG A 262 1.44 9.60 -0.34
C ARG A 262 -0.09 9.63 -0.37
N CYS A 263 -0.70 10.29 0.61
CA CYS A 263 -2.16 10.30 0.83
C CYS A 263 -2.75 11.72 0.82
N GLU A 264 -2.02 12.68 0.26
CA GLU A 264 -2.40 14.10 0.13
C GLU A 264 -2.69 14.82 1.46
N LYS A 265 -2.44 14.17 2.60
CA LYS A 265 -2.71 14.70 3.95
C LYS A 265 -2.05 16.06 4.17
N TYR A 266 -0.89 16.28 3.55
CA TYR A 266 -0.13 17.53 3.67
C TYR A 266 -0.16 18.36 2.39
N ASP A 267 -0.39 17.74 1.23
CA ASP A 267 -0.28 18.40 -0.09
C ASP A 267 -1.56 19.18 -0.45
N VAL A 268 -2.71 18.80 0.11
CA VAL A 268 -3.99 19.47 -0.14
C VAL A 268 -4.45 20.18 1.13
N ARG A 269 -4.69 21.50 1.02
CA ARG A 269 -5.47 22.25 2.02
C ARG A 269 -6.92 21.77 1.98
N ARG A 270 -7.20 20.59 2.56
CA ARG A 270 -8.57 20.13 2.78
C ARG A 270 -9.25 21.15 3.68
N LYS A 271 -10.41 21.66 3.26
CA LYS A 271 -11.31 22.36 4.18
C LYS A 271 -11.52 21.44 5.38
N LYS A 272 -11.05 21.85 6.57
CA LYS A 272 -11.51 21.27 7.84
C LYS A 272 -13.04 21.24 7.74
N ASN A 273 -13.66 20.07 7.91
CA ASN A 273 -15.11 19.77 7.83
C ASN A 273 -15.54 18.90 6.64
N ILE A 274 -14.94 17.72 6.47
CA ILE A 274 -15.75 16.53 6.21
C ILE A 274 -15.65 15.70 7.47
N SER A 275 -16.70 15.73 8.28
CA SER A 275 -16.89 14.78 9.38
C SER A 275 -16.79 13.38 8.79
N THR A 276 -15.68 12.68 9.03
CA THR A 276 -15.62 11.24 8.79
C THR A 276 -16.83 10.63 9.50
N PRO A 277 -17.68 9.86 8.81
CA PRO A 277 -18.77 9.16 9.48
C PRO A 277 -18.19 8.37 10.66
N ASN A 278 -18.84 8.46 11.82
CA ASN A 278 -18.43 7.72 13.02
C ASN A 278 -18.76 6.23 12.81
N MET A 279 -18.01 5.57 11.92
CA MET A 279 -18.15 4.15 11.60
C MET A 279 -17.33 3.32 12.60
N PRO A 280 -17.88 2.18 13.08
CA PRO A 280 -17.16 1.30 13.99
C PRO A 280 -15.96 0.64 13.29
N ASP A 281 -14.84 0.53 14.00
CA ASP A 281 -13.67 -0.21 13.54
C ASP A 281 -13.81 -1.69 13.92
N LEU A 282 -14.54 -2.43 13.08
CA LEU A 282 -14.86 -3.83 13.32
C LEU A 282 -13.62 -4.75 13.30
N PHE A 283 -12.55 -4.34 12.63
CA PHE A 283 -11.28 -5.09 12.62
C PHE A 283 -10.54 -4.92 13.93
N ALA A 284 -10.50 -3.69 14.47
CA ALA A 284 -9.98 -3.46 15.82
C ALA A 284 -10.83 -4.13 16.90
N GLU A 285 -12.16 -4.20 16.75
CA GLU A 285 -13.03 -4.98 17.63
C GLU A 285 -12.66 -6.47 17.63
N ARG A 286 -12.54 -7.06 16.43
CA ARG A 286 -12.12 -8.46 16.28
C ARG A 286 -10.75 -8.73 16.93
N GLU A 287 -9.79 -7.84 16.71
CA GLU A 287 -8.44 -7.96 17.29
C GLU A 287 -8.47 -7.89 18.82
N LYS A 288 -9.34 -7.05 19.41
CA LYS A 288 -9.54 -7.01 20.86
C LYS A 288 -10.12 -8.31 21.40
N LEU A 289 -11.00 -8.98 20.65
CA LEU A 289 -11.53 -10.31 20.99
C LEU A 289 -10.44 -11.37 20.90
N LEU A 290 -9.62 -11.34 19.84
CA LEU A 290 -8.52 -12.29 19.63
C LEU A 290 -7.48 -12.22 20.77
N THR A 291 -7.14 -11.01 21.21
CA THR A 291 -6.14 -10.76 22.25
C THR A 291 -6.70 -10.76 23.68
N LYS A 292 -8.02 -10.91 23.86
CA LYS A 292 -8.70 -10.78 25.17
C LYS A 292 -8.06 -11.67 26.24
N SER A 293 -8.01 -12.98 26.00
CA SER A 293 -7.48 -13.94 26.98
C SER A 293 -6.01 -13.66 27.31
N HIS A 294 -5.19 -13.35 26.31
CA HIS A 294 -3.78 -12.97 26.50
C HIS A 294 -3.64 -11.76 27.45
N ARG A 295 -4.41 -10.69 27.20
CA ARG A 295 -4.40 -9.48 28.05
C ARG A 295 -4.84 -9.77 29.48
N GLU A 296 -5.87 -10.59 29.68
CA GLU A 296 -6.33 -10.98 31.02
C GLU A 296 -5.27 -11.77 31.80
N TYR A 297 -4.46 -12.62 31.14
CA TYR A 297 -3.34 -13.28 31.81
C TYR A 297 -2.18 -12.32 32.07
N LEU A 298 -1.86 -11.44 31.12
CA LEU A 298 -0.81 -10.43 31.27
C LEU A 298 -1.08 -9.49 32.45
N GLU A 299 -2.33 -9.04 32.61
CA GLU A 299 -2.76 -8.22 33.75
C GLU A 299 -2.62 -8.96 35.09
N LYS A 300 -2.97 -10.26 35.13
CA LYS A 300 -2.77 -11.10 36.33
C LYS A 300 -1.28 -11.31 36.63
N PHE A 301 -0.46 -11.41 35.59
CA PHE A 301 0.98 -11.66 35.70
C PHE A 301 1.75 -10.42 36.15
N ASN A 302 1.41 -9.23 35.66
CA ASN A 302 2.04 -7.97 36.07
C ASN A 302 1.88 -7.66 37.57
N GLY A 303 0.99 -8.37 38.27
CA GLY A 303 0.85 -8.32 39.73
C GLY A 303 1.69 -9.36 40.51
N GLN A 304 2.42 -10.27 39.84
CA GLN A 304 3.21 -11.34 40.46
C GLN A 304 4.73 -11.13 40.22
N ARG A 305 5.55 -11.39 41.25
CA ARG A 305 7.02 -11.23 41.22
C ARG A 305 7.64 -12.09 40.10
N SER A 306 8.75 -11.62 39.52
CA SER A 306 9.59 -12.30 38.49
C SER A 306 10.12 -13.70 38.86
N THR A 307 9.72 -14.23 40.02
CA THR A 307 10.13 -15.51 40.56
C THR A 307 8.94 -16.23 41.21
N VAL A 308 8.71 -17.48 40.82
CA VAL A 308 7.81 -18.42 41.54
C VAL A 308 8.67 -19.40 42.30
N ASN A 309 8.49 -19.54 43.62
CA ASN A 309 9.28 -20.43 44.47
C ASN A 309 10.81 -20.23 44.36
N GLY A 310 11.28 -19.00 44.09
CA GLY A 310 12.69 -18.67 43.95
C GLY A 310 13.31 -19.01 42.59
N GLN A 311 12.54 -19.54 41.63
CA GLN A 311 12.98 -19.78 40.25
C GLN A 311 12.49 -18.68 39.31
N ARG A 312 13.38 -18.22 38.41
CA ARG A 312 13.04 -17.28 37.33
C ARG A 312 11.97 -17.89 36.43
N ILE A 313 10.96 -17.09 36.10
CA ILE A 313 9.92 -17.48 35.15
C ILE A 313 10.51 -17.44 33.73
N HIS A 314 10.28 -18.50 32.96
CA HIS A 314 10.75 -18.56 31.58
C HIS A 314 9.85 -17.72 30.67
N ARG A 315 10.47 -16.91 29.81
CA ARG A 315 9.82 -16.03 28.85
C ARG A 315 9.70 -16.73 27.50
N ILE A 316 8.48 -16.91 27.00
CA ILE A 316 8.21 -17.52 25.71
C ILE A 316 7.54 -16.52 24.77
N GLY A 317 8.09 -16.41 23.57
CA GLY A 317 7.59 -15.51 22.54
C GLY A 317 6.60 -16.13 21.57
N ILE A 318 5.52 -15.43 21.25
CA ILE A 318 4.57 -15.76 20.17
C ILE A 318 4.66 -14.69 19.06
N PRO A 319 5.15 -15.02 17.86
CA PRO A 319 5.13 -14.11 16.73
C PRO A 319 3.71 -13.99 16.14
N GLY A 320 3.29 -12.78 15.76
CA GLY A 320 1.97 -12.45 15.20
C GLY A 320 1.76 -12.93 13.76
N ILE A 321 1.90 -14.23 13.51
CA ILE A 321 1.98 -14.81 12.16
C ILE A 321 0.88 -15.85 11.89
N PHE A 322 0.54 -16.02 10.61
CA PHE A 322 -0.30 -17.13 10.12
C PHE A 322 -1.55 -17.40 10.97
N PHE A 323 -1.65 -18.60 11.55
CA PHE A 323 -2.82 -19.06 12.28
C PHE A 323 -2.88 -18.58 13.72
N PHE A 324 -1.90 -17.80 14.21
CA PHE A 324 -2.09 -17.06 15.45
C PHE A 324 -3.21 -16.02 15.32
N HIS A 325 -3.47 -15.50 14.10
CA HIS A 325 -4.63 -14.65 13.80
C HIS A 325 -6.00 -15.35 13.97
N ASP A 326 -5.99 -16.67 14.15
CA ASP A 326 -7.18 -17.51 14.39
C ASP A 326 -7.15 -18.21 15.77
N PHE A 327 -5.96 -18.61 16.23
CA PHE A 327 -5.76 -19.49 17.40
C PHE A 327 -4.94 -18.88 18.53
N LEU A 328 -4.69 -17.56 18.52
CA LEU A 328 -4.00 -16.90 19.63
C LEU A 328 -4.63 -17.20 21.00
N PRO A 329 -5.97 -17.17 21.19
CA PRO A 329 -6.58 -17.51 22.47
C PRO A 329 -6.20 -18.90 22.95
N PHE A 330 -6.14 -19.89 22.06
CA PHE A 330 -5.70 -21.25 22.40
C PHE A 330 -4.25 -21.28 22.85
N TRP A 331 -3.33 -20.80 22.00
CA TRP A 331 -1.89 -21.00 22.22
C TRP A 331 -1.33 -20.10 23.32
N SER A 332 -1.81 -18.86 23.42
CA SER A 332 -1.39 -17.99 24.53
C SER A 332 -1.89 -18.53 25.86
N THR A 333 -3.15 -18.98 25.95
CA THR A 333 -3.68 -19.59 27.18
C THR A 333 -2.88 -20.82 27.58
N LEU A 334 -2.52 -21.68 26.62
CA LEU A 334 -1.72 -22.87 26.88
C LEU A 334 -0.39 -22.51 27.55
N LEU A 335 0.33 -21.54 27.01
CA LEU A 335 1.63 -21.14 27.54
C LEU A 335 1.51 -20.48 28.94
N TRP A 336 0.51 -19.62 29.15
CA TRP A 336 0.24 -19.04 30.46
C TRP A 336 -0.11 -20.11 31.51
N GLU A 337 -0.97 -21.07 31.17
CA GLU A 337 -1.35 -22.18 32.06
C GLU A 337 -0.21 -23.16 32.35
N LEU A 338 0.81 -23.20 31.49
CA LEU A 338 2.04 -23.94 31.73
C LEU A 338 3.05 -23.18 32.61
N GLY A 339 2.75 -21.93 32.98
CA GLY A 339 3.56 -21.12 33.88
C GLY A 339 4.65 -20.29 33.20
N PHE A 340 4.53 -20.03 31.90
CA PHE A 340 5.45 -19.14 31.18
C PHE A 340 4.99 -17.68 31.23
N GLU A 341 5.93 -16.76 31.16
CA GLU A 341 5.67 -15.37 30.79
C GLU A 341 5.57 -15.28 29.27
N VAL A 342 4.42 -14.90 28.74
CA VAL A 342 4.16 -14.93 27.29
C VAL A 342 4.28 -13.52 26.72
N GLU A 343 5.21 -13.34 25.79
CA GLU A 343 5.43 -12.09 25.08
C GLU A 343 4.97 -12.25 23.62
N MET A 344 4.32 -11.24 23.05
CA MET A 344 3.97 -11.22 21.62
C MET A 344 4.91 -10.31 20.83
N SER A 345 5.08 -10.57 19.53
CA SER A 345 5.67 -9.55 18.64
C SER A 345 4.83 -8.28 18.64
N ASP A 346 5.46 -7.16 18.32
CA ASP A 346 4.72 -5.92 18.07
C ASP A 346 3.78 -6.06 16.85
N LYS A 347 2.86 -5.10 16.72
CA LYS A 347 1.98 -5.02 15.53
C LYS A 347 2.81 -4.81 14.28
N THR A 348 2.38 -5.45 13.19
CA THR A 348 3.02 -5.31 11.88
C THR A 348 3.20 -3.86 11.50
N ASN A 349 4.45 -3.49 11.27
CA ASN A 349 4.87 -2.16 10.85
C ASN A 349 6.09 -2.28 9.93
N ARG A 350 6.55 -1.17 9.37
CA ARG A 350 7.67 -1.17 8.42
C ARG A 350 8.96 -1.76 9.00
N GLN A 351 9.24 -1.59 10.29
CA GLN A 351 10.42 -2.17 10.92
C GLN A 351 10.33 -3.70 10.94
N ILE A 352 9.16 -4.25 11.30
CA ILE A 352 8.92 -5.70 11.22
C ILE A 352 9.04 -6.19 9.78
N VAL A 353 8.45 -5.48 8.81
CA VAL A 353 8.56 -5.84 7.38
C VAL A 353 10.03 -5.87 6.93
N ASN A 354 10.81 -4.83 7.25
CA ASN A 354 12.23 -4.74 6.90
C ASN A 354 13.04 -5.86 7.55
N LYS A 355 12.87 -6.09 8.87
CA LYS A 355 13.47 -7.23 9.58
C LYS A 355 13.15 -8.54 8.84
N GLY A 356 11.92 -8.69 8.33
CA GLY A 356 11.51 -9.86 7.57
C GLY A 356 12.21 -10.02 6.23
N VAL A 357 12.32 -8.93 5.45
CA VAL A 357 13.00 -8.91 4.15
C VAL A 357 14.50 -9.19 4.31
N GLU A 358 15.14 -8.65 5.35
CA GLU A 358 16.58 -8.84 5.60
C GLU A 358 16.92 -10.28 6.03
N ASN A 359 15.99 -11.00 6.65
CA ASN A 359 16.26 -12.32 7.24
C ASN A 359 15.75 -13.50 6.39
N ILE A 360 15.11 -13.24 5.25
CA ILE A 360 14.55 -14.32 4.44
C ILE A 360 15.61 -15.01 3.57
N LEU A 361 15.59 -16.35 3.53
CA LEU A 361 16.55 -17.15 2.75
C LEU A 361 16.22 -17.26 1.27
N SER A 362 14.94 -17.10 0.91
CA SER A 362 14.45 -17.28 -0.45
C SER A 362 13.23 -16.41 -0.71
N GLU A 363 13.05 -16.00 -1.96
CA GLU A 363 11.85 -15.28 -2.38
C GLU A 363 10.57 -16.10 -2.08
N SER A 364 9.58 -15.43 -1.48
CA SER A 364 8.33 -16.04 -1.05
C SER A 364 7.21 -14.99 -0.96
N CYS A 365 6.00 -15.41 -0.61
CA CYS A 365 4.88 -14.49 -0.47
C CYS A 365 5.11 -13.47 0.67
N PHE A 366 4.53 -12.27 0.52
CA PHE A 366 4.73 -11.18 1.47
C PHE A 366 4.45 -11.56 2.95
N PRO A 367 3.37 -12.30 3.31
CA PRO A 367 3.14 -12.71 4.69
C PRO A 367 4.23 -13.62 5.26
N HIS A 368 4.90 -14.41 4.40
CA HIS A 368 6.02 -15.25 4.82
C HIS A 368 7.29 -14.41 5.08
N LYS A 369 7.51 -13.34 4.29
CA LYS A 369 8.54 -12.32 4.58
C LYS A 369 8.26 -11.65 5.92
N VAL A 370 7.05 -11.12 6.11
CA VAL A 370 6.64 -10.47 7.36
C VAL A 370 6.75 -11.40 8.57
N ALA A 371 6.47 -12.70 8.39
CA ALA A 371 6.63 -13.67 9.47
C ALA A 371 8.06 -13.80 10.00
N HIS A 372 9.08 -13.70 9.14
CA HIS A 372 10.48 -13.64 9.59
C HIS A 372 10.73 -12.41 10.46
N GLY A 373 10.09 -11.30 10.11
CA GLY A 373 10.13 -10.05 10.87
C GLY A 373 9.58 -10.20 12.28
N HIS A 374 8.39 -10.79 12.43
CA HIS A 374 7.80 -11.03 13.75
C HIS A 374 8.61 -12.00 14.59
N ILE A 375 9.23 -13.02 13.97
CA ILE A 375 10.10 -13.95 14.69
C ILE A 375 11.34 -13.21 15.20
N LYS A 376 11.99 -12.42 14.34
CA LYS A 376 13.13 -11.58 14.74
C LYS A 376 12.76 -10.58 15.84
N ASP A 377 11.59 -9.95 15.71
CA ASP A 377 11.08 -9.01 16.71
C ASP A 377 10.94 -9.63 18.10
N VAL A 378 10.36 -10.83 18.17
CA VAL A 378 10.25 -11.59 19.42
C VAL A 378 11.62 -11.99 19.97
N ILE A 379 12.55 -12.42 19.12
CA ILE A 379 13.92 -12.76 19.53
C ILE A 379 14.64 -11.54 20.13
N ASP A 380 14.44 -10.35 19.54
CA ASP A 380 15.03 -9.09 20.02
C ASP A 380 14.54 -8.68 21.41
N LYS A 381 13.44 -9.26 21.89
CA LYS A 381 12.89 -9.03 23.24
C LYS A 381 13.54 -9.91 24.33
N GLU A 382 14.65 -10.58 24.03
CA GLU A 382 15.43 -11.41 24.97
C GLU A 382 14.61 -12.54 25.64
N ILE A 383 13.81 -13.23 24.84
CA ILE A 383 13.00 -14.38 25.25
C ILE A 383 13.82 -15.68 25.36
N ASP A 384 13.40 -16.60 26.22
CA ASP A 384 14.08 -17.89 26.42
C ASP A 384 13.79 -18.91 25.31
N ALA A 385 12.61 -18.81 24.66
CA ALA A 385 12.27 -19.59 23.47
C ALA A 385 11.11 -18.99 22.66
N VAL A 386 11.11 -19.21 21.34
CA VAL A 386 10.00 -18.83 20.43
C VAL A 386 9.07 -20.02 20.27
N PHE A 387 7.77 -19.85 20.55
CA PHE A 387 6.76 -20.86 20.27
C PHE A 387 6.28 -20.76 18.83
N LEU A 388 6.66 -21.73 18.01
CA LEU A 388 6.44 -21.73 16.57
C LEU A 388 5.91 -23.11 16.11
N PRO A 389 4.61 -23.39 16.30
CA PRO A 389 3.99 -24.65 15.91
C PRO A 389 3.99 -24.85 14.38
N SER A 390 4.19 -26.09 13.95
CA SER A 390 4.01 -26.52 12.55
C SER A 390 2.56 -26.98 12.37
N PHE A 391 1.68 -26.07 11.93
CA PHE A 391 0.28 -26.39 11.66
C PHE A 391 0.15 -27.21 10.39
N ILE A 392 -0.27 -28.47 10.49
CA ILE A 392 -0.48 -29.37 9.34
C ILE A 392 -1.96 -29.38 8.95
N ASN A 393 -2.82 -29.84 9.86
CA ASN A 393 -4.24 -30.07 9.62
C ASN A 393 -5.09 -29.54 10.78
N PHE A 394 -6.24 -28.92 10.45
CA PHE A 394 -7.19 -28.28 11.36
C PHE A 394 -8.42 -29.13 11.69
N ASN A 395 -8.59 -30.29 11.07
CA ASN A 395 -9.77 -31.12 11.25
C ASN A 395 -9.73 -31.89 12.56
N SER A 396 -10.85 -31.92 13.29
CA SER A 396 -11.18 -33.07 14.13
C SER A 396 -11.69 -34.20 13.22
N GLY A 397 -11.39 -35.45 13.54
CA GLY A 397 -11.51 -36.64 12.66
C GLY A 397 -12.88 -36.99 12.03
N SER A 398 -13.87 -36.09 12.05
CA SER A 398 -15.20 -36.25 11.42
C SER A 398 -15.48 -35.28 10.26
N ALA A 399 -14.52 -34.46 9.84
CA ALA A 399 -14.74 -33.46 8.80
C ALA A 399 -14.83 -34.06 7.38
N LYS A 400 -15.84 -33.63 6.61
CA LYS A 400 -16.10 -34.09 5.23
C LYS A 400 -14.96 -33.79 4.24
N VAL A 401 -14.22 -32.70 4.45
CA VAL A 401 -13.11 -32.26 3.60
C VAL A 401 -11.88 -32.03 4.48
N ARG A 402 -10.71 -32.51 4.04
CA ARG A 402 -9.43 -32.28 4.74
C ARG A 402 -9.09 -30.80 4.76
N SER A 403 -8.51 -30.27 5.85
CA SER A 403 -8.27 -28.84 6.00
C SER A 403 -6.84 -28.56 6.42
N PHE A 404 -5.99 -28.26 5.44
CA PHE A 404 -4.55 -28.08 5.60
C PHE A 404 -4.12 -26.61 5.61
N ALA A 405 -3.05 -26.34 6.34
CA ALA A 405 -2.26 -25.12 6.20
C ALA A 405 -1.45 -25.12 4.89
N CYS A 406 -1.07 -23.95 4.37
CA CYS A 406 -0.17 -23.92 3.20
C CYS A 406 1.24 -24.43 3.55
N PRO A 407 2.01 -24.95 2.58
CA PRO A 407 3.35 -25.52 2.84
C PRO A 407 4.32 -24.52 3.47
N TYR A 408 4.23 -23.23 3.11
CA TYR A 408 5.02 -22.16 3.74
C TYR A 408 4.73 -22.01 5.24
N ALA A 409 3.46 -22.07 5.65
CA ALA A 409 3.10 -22.00 7.06
C ALA A 409 3.49 -23.29 7.81
N GLN A 410 3.35 -24.47 7.17
CA GLN A 410 3.78 -25.75 7.74
C GLN A 410 5.29 -25.76 8.02
N THR A 411 6.08 -25.21 7.09
CA THR A 411 7.55 -25.30 7.11
C THR A 411 8.25 -24.17 7.88
N MET A 412 7.53 -23.09 8.21
CA MET A 412 8.05 -21.94 8.93
C MET A 412 8.96 -22.27 10.13
N PRO A 413 8.58 -23.15 11.08
CA PRO A 413 9.46 -23.45 12.21
C PRO A 413 10.81 -24.07 11.85
N TYR A 414 10.89 -24.79 10.74
CA TYR A 414 12.14 -25.40 10.31
C TYR A 414 13.02 -24.38 9.59
N ILE A 415 12.43 -23.51 8.77
CA ILE A 415 13.13 -22.39 8.12
C ILE A 415 13.66 -21.42 9.18
N ALA A 416 12.81 -21.01 10.12
CA ALA A 416 13.18 -20.10 11.20
C ALA A 416 14.33 -20.66 12.07
N ASN A 417 14.37 -21.97 12.29
CA ASN A 417 15.46 -22.61 13.05
C ASN A 417 16.80 -22.60 12.30
N ILE A 418 16.80 -22.45 10.97
CA ILE A 418 18.02 -22.32 10.16
C ILE A 418 18.46 -20.86 10.12
N VAL A 419 17.52 -19.93 10.01
CA VAL A 419 17.75 -18.48 9.97
C VAL A 419 18.23 -17.98 11.33
N PHE A 420 17.53 -18.31 12.41
CA PHE A 420 17.79 -17.83 13.76
C PHE A 420 18.43 -18.92 14.62
N ARG A 421 19.67 -19.30 14.28
CA ARG A 421 20.37 -20.46 14.88
C ARG A 421 20.57 -20.34 16.39
N ASP A 422 20.74 -19.13 16.89
CA ASP A 422 20.97 -18.86 18.31
C ASP A 422 19.68 -18.86 19.14
N ALA A 423 18.52 -18.79 18.47
CA ALA A 423 17.23 -18.80 19.13
C ALA A 423 16.71 -20.22 19.35
N ARG A 424 16.20 -20.49 20.56
CA ARG A 424 15.50 -21.75 20.84
C ARG A 424 14.09 -21.72 20.27
N ILE A 425 13.83 -22.54 19.25
CA ILE A 425 12.49 -22.64 18.64
C ILE A 425 11.74 -23.90 19.11
N LEU A 426 10.58 -23.69 19.74
CA LEU A 426 9.65 -24.76 20.14
C LEU A 426 8.69 -25.04 18.98
N LYS A 427 8.84 -26.22 18.37
CA LYS A 427 8.18 -26.57 17.11
C LYS A 427 7.31 -27.83 17.19
N PRO A 428 6.26 -27.84 18.02
CA PRO A 428 5.34 -28.98 18.03
C PRO A 428 4.64 -29.10 16.67
N VAL A 429 4.48 -30.33 16.19
CA VAL A 429 3.68 -30.62 14.99
C VAL A 429 2.21 -30.67 15.39
N ILE A 430 1.40 -29.83 14.78
CA ILE A 430 -0.03 -29.72 15.07
C ILE A 430 -0.81 -30.38 13.95
N ASP A 431 -1.30 -31.59 14.24
CA ASP A 431 -2.20 -32.35 13.39
C ASP A 431 -3.39 -32.78 14.23
N PHE A 432 -4.49 -32.02 14.11
CA PHE A 432 -5.71 -32.30 14.89
C PHE A 432 -6.42 -33.58 14.44
N GLU A 433 -6.13 -34.10 13.24
CA GLU A 433 -6.69 -35.35 12.73
C GLU A 433 -6.22 -36.55 13.57
N GLN A 434 -5.01 -36.47 14.13
CA GLN A 434 -4.41 -37.49 15.00
C GLN A 434 -4.94 -37.47 16.45
N GLY A 435 -5.79 -36.48 16.78
CA GLY A 435 -6.45 -36.38 18.08
C GLY A 435 -5.56 -35.87 19.24
N ARG A 436 -6.18 -35.84 20.43
CA ARG A 436 -5.63 -35.16 21.62
C ARG A 436 -4.34 -35.79 22.14
N ASP A 437 -4.22 -37.12 22.12
CA ASP A 437 -3.03 -37.80 22.64
C ASP A 437 -1.79 -37.54 21.78
N TYR A 438 -1.97 -37.41 20.45
CA TYR A 438 -0.90 -36.98 19.56
C TYR A 438 -0.43 -35.56 19.89
N LEU A 439 -1.37 -34.62 20.06
CA LEU A 439 -1.06 -33.24 20.44
C LEU A 439 -0.29 -33.17 21.76
N VAL A 440 -0.74 -33.88 22.80
CA VAL A 440 -0.05 -33.95 24.09
C VAL A 440 1.37 -34.50 23.93
N LYS A 441 1.57 -35.53 23.10
CA LYS A 441 2.88 -36.11 22.82
C LYS A 441 3.81 -35.09 22.14
N GLN A 442 3.32 -34.33 21.17
CA GLN A 442 4.11 -33.31 20.46
C GLN A 442 4.47 -32.14 21.38
N LEU A 443 3.52 -31.62 22.15
CA LEU A 443 3.77 -30.56 23.13
C LEU A 443 4.76 -31.01 24.21
N TYR A 444 4.59 -32.22 24.75
CA TYR A 444 5.51 -32.76 25.76
C TYR A 444 6.95 -32.86 25.26
N ARG A 445 7.14 -33.25 23.99
CA ARG A 445 8.48 -33.27 23.36
C ARG A 445 9.06 -31.87 23.25
N SER A 446 8.28 -30.90 22.77
CA SER A 446 8.74 -29.52 22.59
C SER A 446 9.05 -28.81 23.91
N PHE A 447 8.29 -29.07 24.98
CA PHE A 447 8.48 -28.44 26.30
C PHE A 447 9.38 -29.24 27.26
N LYS A 448 9.96 -30.36 26.81
CA LYS A 448 10.90 -31.16 27.62
C LYS A 448 12.04 -30.34 28.25
N PRO A 449 12.66 -29.35 27.56
CA PRO A 449 13.71 -28.51 28.14
C PRO A 449 13.27 -27.64 29.33
N PHE A 450 11.95 -27.47 29.53
CA PHE A 450 11.36 -26.70 30.62
C PHE A 450 10.68 -27.59 31.68
N HIS A 451 10.93 -28.90 31.63
CA HIS A 451 10.45 -29.88 32.61
C HIS A 451 8.91 -29.92 32.78
N ILE A 452 8.17 -29.57 31.74
CA ILE A 452 6.71 -29.61 31.73
C ILE A 452 6.19 -31.06 31.64
N SER A 453 5.29 -31.44 32.54
CA SER A 453 4.69 -32.78 32.56
C SER A 453 3.52 -32.93 31.58
N LYS A 454 3.26 -34.17 31.12
CA LYS A 454 2.06 -34.46 30.30
C LYS A 454 0.75 -34.12 31.02
N ALA A 455 0.71 -34.26 32.35
CA ALA A 455 -0.47 -33.95 33.15
C ALA A 455 -0.75 -32.43 33.15
N ALA A 456 0.28 -31.60 33.30
CA ALA A 456 0.17 -30.15 33.19
C ALA A 456 -0.35 -29.74 31.80
N ILE A 457 0.20 -30.32 30.73
CA ILE A 457 -0.25 -30.07 29.35
C ILE A 457 -1.73 -30.45 29.18
N LYS A 458 -2.15 -31.63 29.65
CA LYS A 458 -3.55 -32.06 29.57
C LYS A 458 -4.50 -31.09 30.26
N LYS A 459 -4.12 -30.58 31.44
CA LYS A 459 -4.89 -29.58 32.19
C LYS A 459 -4.95 -28.25 31.45
N ALA A 460 -3.81 -27.73 30.98
CA ALA A 460 -3.72 -26.47 30.26
C ALA A 460 -4.52 -26.49 28.94
N LEU A 461 -4.55 -27.63 28.24
CA LEU A 461 -5.34 -27.80 27.02
C LEU A 461 -6.85 -27.60 27.24
N LEU A 462 -7.40 -28.03 28.39
CA LEU A 462 -8.83 -27.84 28.67
C LEU A 462 -9.20 -26.36 28.74
N LYS A 463 -8.36 -25.55 29.40
CA LYS A 463 -8.57 -24.10 29.48
C LYS A 463 -8.36 -23.41 28.14
N SER A 464 -7.36 -23.86 27.38
CA SER A 464 -7.05 -23.37 26.02
C SER A 464 -8.21 -23.60 25.06
N GLU A 465 -8.80 -24.80 25.06
CA GLU A 465 -9.99 -25.15 24.27
C GLU A 465 -11.19 -24.27 24.65
N SER A 466 -11.38 -24.00 25.94
CA SER A 466 -12.46 -23.14 26.44
C SER A 466 -12.31 -21.70 25.93
N ASN A 467 -11.13 -21.09 26.07
CA ASN A 467 -10.90 -19.70 25.64
C ASN A 467 -10.97 -19.56 24.11
N GLN A 468 -10.55 -20.57 23.36
CA GLN A 468 -10.72 -20.59 21.90
C GLN A 468 -12.20 -20.62 21.49
N LYS A 469 -13.02 -21.45 22.17
CA LYS A 469 -14.47 -21.51 21.93
C LYS A 469 -15.17 -20.19 22.28
N GLU A 470 -14.74 -19.53 23.35
CA GLU A 470 -15.24 -18.21 23.73
C GLU A 470 -14.98 -17.18 22.62
N PHE A 471 -13.74 -17.10 22.11
CA PHE A 471 -13.39 -16.21 21.01
C PHE A 471 -14.25 -16.46 19.77
N ILE A 472 -14.34 -17.72 19.31
CA ILE A 472 -15.15 -18.09 18.14
C ILE A 472 -16.61 -17.70 18.36
N SER A 473 -17.17 -17.93 19.55
CA SER A 473 -18.56 -17.62 19.85
C SER A 473 -18.81 -16.11 19.89
N ALA A 474 -17.86 -15.33 20.44
CA ALA A 474 -17.95 -13.88 20.48
C ALA A 474 -17.91 -13.26 19.08
N VAL A 475 -17.00 -13.73 18.22
CA VAL A 475 -16.91 -13.30 16.81
C VAL A 475 -18.21 -13.61 16.07
N LYS A 476 -18.76 -14.83 16.21
CA LYS A 476 -20.02 -15.21 15.57
C LYS A 476 -21.22 -14.40 16.07
N LYS A 477 -21.30 -14.20 17.38
CA LYS A 477 -22.36 -13.37 17.99
C LYS A 477 -22.28 -11.95 17.43
N ARG A 478 -21.09 -11.35 17.43
CA ARG A 478 -20.87 -10.00 16.92
C ARG A 478 -21.17 -9.91 15.42
N GLY A 479 -20.76 -10.90 14.64
CA GLY A 479 -21.06 -10.98 13.21
C GLY A 479 -22.56 -11.02 12.94
N LYS A 480 -23.32 -11.81 13.70
CA LYS A 480 -24.79 -11.84 13.61
C LYS A 480 -25.42 -10.48 13.91
N GLU A 481 -25.01 -9.82 15.00
CA GLU A 481 -25.49 -8.48 15.37
C GLU A 481 -25.24 -7.45 14.26
N ILE A 482 -24.08 -7.49 13.62
CA ILE A 482 -23.75 -6.57 12.52
C ILE A 482 -24.58 -6.90 11.28
N LEU A 483 -24.71 -8.19 10.92
CA LEU A 483 -25.45 -8.64 9.73
C LEU A 483 -26.94 -8.31 9.77
N GLU A 484 -27.54 -8.18 10.95
CA GLU A 484 -28.95 -7.78 11.11
C GLU A 484 -29.22 -6.36 10.57
N ASN A 485 -28.25 -5.45 10.64
CA ASN A 485 -28.41 -4.04 10.28
C ASN A 485 -27.27 -3.50 9.39
N ILE A 486 -26.90 -4.24 8.34
CA ILE A 486 -25.89 -3.78 7.38
C ILE A 486 -26.43 -2.70 6.41
N PRO A 487 -25.62 -1.68 6.07
CA PRO A 487 -25.90 -0.76 4.96
C PRO A 487 -26.09 -1.48 3.63
N GLU A 488 -26.78 -0.84 2.67
CA GLU A 488 -27.02 -1.40 1.33
C GLU A 488 -25.75 -1.77 0.56
N ARG A 489 -24.63 -1.08 0.81
CA ARG A 489 -23.33 -1.41 0.22
C ARG A 489 -22.33 -1.67 1.33
N THR A 490 -22.17 -2.94 1.67
CA THR A 490 -21.22 -3.39 2.70
C THR A 490 -20.12 -4.23 2.05
N ILE A 491 -18.88 -3.83 2.26
CA ILE A 491 -17.72 -4.60 1.78
C ILE A 491 -17.37 -5.68 2.80
N VAL A 492 -17.21 -6.92 2.34
CA VAL A 492 -16.61 -7.99 3.12
C VAL A 492 -15.15 -8.10 2.70
N ILE A 493 -14.22 -7.91 3.65
CA ILE A 493 -12.80 -8.14 3.39
C ILE A 493 -12.53 -9.64 3.49
N VAL A 494 -12.28 -10.26 2.34
CA VAL A 494 -12.14 -11.71 2.16
C VAL A 494 -10.67 -12.03 1.93
N GLY A 495 -10.13 -13.03 2.62
CA GLY A 495 -8.74 -13.42 2.46
C GLY A 495 -8.30 -14.40 3.52
N ARG A 496 -6.99 -14.60 3.61
CA ARG A 496 -6.40 -15.37 4.72
C ARG A 496 -6.38 -14.51 5.97
N SER A 497 -6.62 -15.06 7.15
CA SER A 497 -6.72 -14.26 8.39
C SER A 497 -5.50 -13.36 8.62
N TYR A 498 -4.30 -13.90 8.38
CA TYR A 498 -3.03 -13.17 8.48
C TYR A 498 -2.75 -12.17 7.34
N ASN A 499 -3.60 -12.13 6.31
CA ASN A 499 -3.59 -11.06 5.32
C ASN A 499 -4.69 -10.06 5.64
N ALA A 500 -5.89 -10.56 5.92
CA ALA A 500 -7.12 -9.78 5.95
C ALA A 500 -7.31 -9.00 7.23
N PHE A 501 -6.84 -9.54 8.36
CA PHE A 501 -7.09 -8.98 9.68
C PHE A 501 -5.86 -8.31 10.29
N ASP A 502 -4.68 -8.56 9.74
CA ASP A 502 -3.47 -7.83 10.08
C ASP A 502 -3.47 -6.46 9.37
N SER A 503 -3.52 -5.38 10.16
CA SER A 503 -3.64 -4.03 9.63
C SER A 503 -2.40 -3.56 8.87
N GLY A 504 -1.21 -4.05 9.24
CA GLY A 504 0.03 -3.73 8.55
C GLY A 504 0.17 -4.50 7.23
N ILE A 505 -0.34 -5.73 7.14
CA ILE A 505 -0.34 -6.51 5.91
C ILE A 505 -1.45 -6.06 4.95
N ASN A 506 -2.67 -5.76 5.45
CA ASN A 506 -3.75 -5.23 4.62
C ASN A 506 -3.63 -3.73 4.30
N LEU A 507 -2.56 -3.06 4.73
CA LEU A 507 -2.29 -1.64 4.47
C LEU A 507 -3.44 -0.71 4.91
N GLU A 508 -4.08 -1.06 6.02
CA GLU A 508 -5.20 -0.32 6.63
C GLU A 508 -6.39 -0.12 5.68
N ILE A 509 -6.61 -1.06 4.73
CA ILE A 509 -7.74 -1.02 3.80
C ILE A 509 -9.08 -0.74 4.50
N PRO A 510 -9.44 -1.40 5.63
CA PRO A 510 -10.70 -1.11 6.32
C PRO A 510 -10.84 0.35 6.76
N LYS A 511 -9.76 0.97 7.29
CA LYS A 511 -9.77 2.38 7.68
C LYS A 511 -9.86 3.31 6.48
N LYS A 512 -9.21 2.95 5.36
CA LYS A 512 -9.30 3.72 4.11
C LYS A 512 -10.71 3.69 3.52
N LEU A 513 -11.36 2.51 3.54
CA LEU A 513 -12.78 2.38 3.16
C LEU A 513 -13.66 3.24 4.07
N ALA A 514 -13.45 3.19 5.38
CA ALA A 514 -14.20 4.01 6.32
C ALA A 514 -14.01 5.52 6.06
N ALA A 515 -12.79 5.96 5.74
CA ALA A 515 -12.51 7.35 5.37
C ALA A 515 -13.21 7.79 4.06
N LEU A 516 -13.54 6.84 3.18
CA LEU A 516 -14.34 7.05 1.98
C LEU A 516 -15.86 6.90 2.22
N GLY A 517 -16.29 6.71 3.46
CA GLY A 517 -17.70 6.48 3.79
C GLY A 517 -18.21 5.08 3.45
N VAL A 518 -17.31 4.13 3.20
CA VAL A 518 -17.65 2.75 2.83
C VAL A 518 -17.54 1.84 4.06
N PHE A 519 -18.65 1.18 4.41
CA PHE A 519 -18.71 0.24 5.53
C PHE A 519 -18.07 -1.10 5.15
N SER A 520 -17.26 -1.67 6.04
CA SER A 520 -16.62 -2.96 5.80
C SER A 520 -16.61 -3.88 7.02
N ILE A 521 -16.72 -5.18 6.79
CA ILE A 521 -16.75 -6.22 7.82
C ILE A 521 -15.67 -7.29 7.56
N PRO A 522 -15.10 -7.92 8.60
CA PRO A 522 -14.18 -9.05 8.43
C PRO A 522 -14.94 -10.31 7.97
N MET A 523 -14.31 -11.13 7.14
CA MET A 523 -14.91 -12.36 6.58
C MET A 523 -15.47 -13.32 7.65
N ASP A 524 -14.83 -13.42 8.81
CA ASP A 524 -15.24 -14.35 9.86
C ASP A 524 -16.42 -13.85 10.71
N TYR A 525 -16.99 -12.68 10.39
CA TYR A 525 -18.30 -12.28 10.87
C TYR A 525 -19.44 -12.93 10.08
N LEU A 526 -19.14 -13.53 8.92
CA LEU A 526 -20.10 -14.32 8.17
C LEU A 526 -20.27 -15.73 8.80
N PRO A 527 -21.47 -16.35 8.69
CA PRO A 527 -21.73 -17.70 9.19
C PRO A 527 -21.13 -18.77 8.25
N LEU A 528 -19.80 -18.81 8.13
CA LEU A 528 -19.09 -19.65 7.16
C LEU A 528 -19.41 -21.16 7.28
N GLU A 529 -19.67 -21.65 8.50
CA GLU A 529 -19.95 -23.07 8.73
C GLU A 529 -21.37 -23.50 8.32
N ALA A 530 -22.25 -22.53 8.02
CA ALA A 530 -23.57 -22.83 7.48
C ALA A 530 -23.51 -23.27 6.00
N ILE A 531 -22.39 -23.02 5.31
CA ILE A 531 -22.20 -23.36 3.90
C ILE A 531 -21.42 -24.66 3.76
N ASP A 532 -22.04 -25.66 3.15
CA ASP A 532 -21.36 -26.88 2.73
C ASP A 532 -20.84 -26.74 1.29
N ILE A 533 -19.53 -26.51 1.16
CA ILE A 533 -18.85 -26.42 -0.14
C ILE A 533 -18.36 -27.79 -0.66
N SER A 534 -18.46 -28.85 0.14
CA SER A 534 -17.80 -30.14 -0.15
C SER A 534 -18.31 -30.81 -1.42
N GLY A 535 -19.58 -30.63 -1.76
CA GLY A 535 -20.18 -31.18 -2.98
C GLY A 535 -19.77 -30.46 -4.27
N LYS A 536 -19.42 -29.17 -4.19
CA LYS A 536 -19.00 -28.36 -5.36
C LYS A 536 -17.47 -28.34 -5.54
N TRP A 537 -16.73 -28.34 -4.43
CA TRP A 537 -15.29 -28.11 -4.39
C TRP A 537 -14.56 -29.23 -3.65
N THR A 538 -14.69 -30.46 -4.15
CA THR A 538 -14.15 -31.69 -3.53
C THR A 538 -12.65 -31.67 -3.25
N ASN A 539 -11.88 -30.92 -4.05
CA ASN A 539 -10.42 -30.80 -3.93
C ASN A 539 -9.94 -29.51 -3.24
N MET A 540 -10.83 -28.69 -2.66
CA MET A 540 -10.40 -27.53 -1.89
C MET A 540 -9.98 -27.95 -0.48
N TYR A 541 -8.78 -28.52 -0.35
CA TYR A 541 -8.27 -29.01 0.92
C TYR A 541 -7.55 -27.94 1.77
N TRP A 542 -7.43 -26.71 1.27
CA TRP A 542 -6.81 -25.60 2.01
C TRP A 542 -7.80 -24.95 2.98
N ARG A 543 -7.45 -24.83 4.26
CA ARG A 543 -8.31 -24.22 5.30
C ARG A 543 -8.81 -22.83 4.93
N SER A 544 -7.90 -21.93 4.55
CA SER A 544 -8.28 -20.58 4.15
C SER A 544 -9.12 -20.57 2.88
N GLY A 545 -8.81 -21.45 1.91
CA GLY A 545 -9.57 -21.57 0.66
C GLY A 545 -11.01 -22.02 0.90
N GLN A 546 -11.23 -22.94 1.84
CA GLN A 546 -12.58 -23.35 2.26
C GLN A 546 -13.36 -22.15 2.82
N ASN A 547 -12.77 -21.40 3.76
CA ASN A 547 -13.41 -20.23 4.35
C ASN A 547 -13.74 -19.14 3.29
N ILE A 548 -12.81 -18.88 2.37
CA ILE A 548 -12.98 -17.91 1.28
C ILE A 548 -14.13 -18.31 0.37
N LEU A 549 -14.24 -19.59 -0.01
CA LEU A 549 -15.33 -20.07 -0.86
C LEU A 549 -16.69 -20.06 -0.14
N SER A 550 -16.73 -20.44 1.15
CA SER A 550 -17.94 -20.31 1.96
C SER A 550 -18.39 -18.85 2.06
N ALA A 551 -17.46 -17.91 2.23
CA ALA A 551 -17.76 -16.48 2.23
C ALA A 551 -18.30 -16.02 0.87
N ALA A 552 -17.70 -16.49 -0.23
CA ALA A 552 -18.14 -16.15 -1.58
C ALA A 552 -19.58 -16.60 -1.87
N GLU A 553 -19.99 -17.79 -1.41
CA GLU A 553 -21.38 -18.26 -1.55
C GLU A 553 -22.35 -17.35 -0.75
N ILE A 554 -22.01 -16.98 0.48
CA ILE A 554 -22.83 -16.07 1.32
C ILE A 554 -22.96 -14.68 0.66
N ILE A 555 -21.84 -14.15 0.14
CA ILE A 555 -21.80 -12.84 -0.52
C ILE A 555 -22.63 -12.88 -1.80
N ARG A 556 -22.51 -13.94 -2.62
CA ARG A 556 -23.31 -14.10 -3.84
C ARG A 556 -24.81 -14.06 -3.55
N ASP A 557 -25.24 -14.69 -2.46
CA ASP A 557 -26.66 -14.85 -2.13
C ASP A 557 -27.23 -13.63 -1.37
N ASN A 558 -26.40 -12.62 -1.05
CA ASN A 558 -26.83 -11.40 -0.37
C ASN A 558 -26.49 -10.14 -1.20
N PRO A 559 -27.49 -9.43 -1.78
CA PRO A 559 -27.26 -8.30 -2.67
C PRO A 559 -26.64 -7.07 -2.00
N LYS A 560 -26.59 -7.03 -0.66
CA LYS A 560 -25.96 -5.93 0.09
C LYS A 560 -24.46 -6.14 0.34
N LEU A 561 -23.95 -7.34 0.10
CA LEU A 561 -22.56 -7.72 0.38
C LEU A 561 -21.72 -7.70 -0.90
N PHE A 562 -20.52 -7.13 -0.80
CA PHE A 562 -19.56 -7.07 -1.89
C PHE A 562 -18.20 -7.56 -1.41
N ALA A 563 -17.59 -8.50 -2.11
CA ALA A 563 -16.28 -9.03 -1.73
C ALA A 563 -15.17 -8.06 -2.13
N LEU A 564 -14.24 -7.79 -1.20
CA LEU A 564 -12.91 -7.27 -1.51
C LEU A 564 -11.90 -8.33 -1.10
N TYR A 565 -11.31 -8.99 -2.08
CA TYR A 565 -10.37 -10.09 -1.87
C TYR A 565 -8.93 -9.59 -1.77
N ILE A 566 -8.20 -10.04 -0.74
CA ILE A 566 -6.80 -9.67 -0.46
C ILE A 566 -5.88 -10.84 -0.08
#